data_AF-A0A9J5YXJ8-F1
#
_entry.id   AF-A0A9J5YXJ8-F1
#
_cell.length_a   1.000
_cell.length_b   1.000
_cell.length_c   1.000
_cell.angle_alpha   90.00
_cell.angle_beta   90.00
_cell.angle_gamma   90.00
#
_symmetry.space_group_name_H-M   'P 1'
#
loop_
_entity.id
_entity.type
_entity.pdbx_description
1 polymer ?
#
loop_
_entity_poly.entity_id
_entity_poly.type
_entity_poly.pdbx_seq_one_letter_code
_entity_poly.pdbx_strand_id
1 'polypeptide(L)'
;DFTCTDPPNPKTVEKVWLNDRSLKNFLGLYWPSLEFRWTDELLWKHEWEKHGYCTSEIVPDVEYFNGAITPARRLINMLKTLKEGEMGPTNHKAYTVTDMKTFISERVLKDKNIDVYISCERASSSYFFLKQIHFCLDKSLNTFISCPKSTATRGYGRGNVPNLIFPTR
;
A
#
# COMPACT_ATOMS: atom_id res chain seq x y z
N ASP A 1 3.49 -0.63 19.99
CA ASP A 1 3.64 -1.77 19.08
C ASP A 1 2.45 -2.69 19.20
N PHE A 2 1.82 -3.04 18.08
CA PHE A 2 0.88 -4.16 18.04
C PHE A 2 1.73 -5.43 17.96
N THR A 3 2.06 -6.02 19.10
CA THR A 3 2.69 -7.34 19.15
C THR A 3 1.58 -8.38 19.19
N CYS A 4 1.27 -8.99 18.05
CA CYS A 4 0.53 -10.24 18.03
C CYS A 4 1.54 -11.41 18.02
N THR A 5 1.19 -12.52 18.65
CA THR A 5 2.01 -13.74 18.65
C THR A 5 2.04 -14.37 17.26
N ASP A 6 3.08 -15.15 16.95
CA ASP A 6 3.13 -15.91 15.71
C ASP A 6 1.94 -16.88 15.56
N PRO A 7 1.43 -17.12 14.34
CA PRO A 7 0.29 -18.01 14.11
C PRO A 7 0.65 -19.48 14.42
N PRO A 8 -0.21 -20.23 15.14
CA PRO A 8 0.07 -21.61 15.53
C PRO A 8 0.04 -22.61 14.36
N ASN A 9 -0.64 -22.29 13.25
CA ASN A 9 -0.66 -23.14 12.05
C ASN A 9 -0.90 -22.33 10.75
N PRO A 10 0.16 -21.81 10.12
CA PRO A 10 0.02 -20.98 8.93
C PRO A 10 -0.39 -21.74 7.65
N LYS A 11 -0.52 -23.09 7.68
CA LYS A 11 -1.00 -23.84 6.50
C LYS A 11 -2.50 -23.72 6.29
N THR A 12 -3.26 -23.26 7.27
CA THR A 12 -4.72 -23.10 7.12
C THR A 12 -5.07 -21.93 6.23
N VAL A 13 -4.27 -20.85 6.25
CA VAL A 13 -4.54 -19.66 5.43
C VAL A 13 -4.40 -19.95 3.93
N GLU A 14 -3.48 -20.84 3.55
CA GLU A 14 -3.27 -21.20 2.14
C GLU A 14 -4.55 -21.74 1.48
N LYS A 15 -5.44 -22.36 2.26
CA LYS A 15 -6.73 -22.85 1.77
C LYS A 15 -7.63 -21.73 1.24
N VAL A 16 -7.44 -20.49 1.68
CA VAL A 16 -8.23 -19.33 1.24
C VAL A 16 -8.10 -19.14 -0.28
N TRP A 17 -6.87 -19.09 -0.81
CA TRP A 17 -6.66 -18.95 -2.26
C TRP A 17 -6.58 -20.28 -3.00
N LEU A 18 -6.31 -21.40 -2.32
CA LEU A 18 -6.36 -22.73 -2.97
C LEU A 18 -7.81 -23.14 -3.30
N ASN A 19 -8.79 -22.76 -2.47
CA ASN A 19 -10.19 -23.11 -2.68
C ASN A 19 -10.97 -22.09 -3.51
N ASP A 20 -10.44 -20.87 -3.68
CA ASP A 20 -11.05 -19.83 -4.50
C ASP A 20 -10.11 -19.36 -5.61
N ARG A 21 -10.31 -19.92 -6.81
CA ARG A 21 -9.54 -19.57 -8.02
C ARG A 21 -9.72 -18.10 -8.40
N SER A 22 -10.90 -17.53 -8.18
CA SER A 22 -11.18 -16.13 -8.52
C SER A 22 -10.36 -15.21 -7.61
N LEU A 23 -10.38 -15.46 -6.31
CA LEU A 23 -9.56 -14.75 -5.33
C LEU A 23 -8.07 -14.85 -5.66
N LYS A 24 -7.57 -16.07 -5.93
CA LYS A 24 -6.17 -16.30 -6.31
C LYS A 24 -5.75 -15.48 -7.53
N ASN A 25 -6.60 -15.43 -8.56
CA ASN A 25 -6.32 -14.66 -9.77
C ASN A 25 -6.28 -13.14 -9.48
N PHE A 26 -7.20 -12.64 -8.65
CA PHE A 26 -7.17 -11.23 -8.26
C PHE A 26 -5.98 -10.88 -7.38
N LEU A 27 -5.58 -11.76 -6.46
CA LEU A 27 -4.35 -11.58 -5.69
C LEU A 27 -3.12 -11.54 -6.62
N GLY A 28 -3.03 -12.43 -7.61
CA GLY A 28 -1.94 -12.41 -8.60
C GLY A 28 -1.91 -11.12 -9.44
N LEU A 29 -3.06 -10.51 -9.69
CA LEU A 29 -3.14 -9.26 -10.45
C LEU A 29 -2.78 -8.03 -9.61
N TYR A 30 -3.27 -7.96 -8.37
CA TYR A 30 -3.19 -6.76 -7.53
C TYR A 30 -2.09 -6.80 -6.47
N TRP A 31 -1.59 -7.98 -6.13
CA TRP A 31 -0.58 -8.19 -5.10
C TRP A 31 0.51 -9.18 -5.55
N PRO A 32 1.19 -8.94 -6.69
CA PRO A 32 2.28 -9.80 -7.15
C PRO A 32 3.54 -9.64 -6.30
N SER A 33 4.34 -10.69 -6.23
CA SER A 33 5.71 -10.63 -5.74
C SER A 33 6.63 -10.00 -6.79
N LEU A 34 7.37 -8.97 -6.38
CA LEU A 34 8.45 -8.39 -7.18
C LEU A 34 9.82 -8.97 -6.81
N GLU A 35 9.88 -9.81 -5.77
CA GLU A 35 11.09 -10.43 -5.28
C GLU A 35 11.40 -11.70 -6.08
N PHE A 36 12.58 -11.75 -6.71
CA PHE A 36 12.97 -12.85 -7.61
C PHE A 36 12.83 -14.24 -7.00
N ARG A 37 13.05 -14.37 -5.68
CA ARG A 37 13.03 -15.66 -4.98
C ARG A 37 11.68 -16.03 -4.38
N TRP A 38 10.67 -15.15 -4.47
CA TRP A 38 9.38 -15.34 -3.81
C TRP A 38 8.28 -15.47 -4.85
N THR A 39 7.53 -16.55 -4.75
CA THR A 39 6.25 -16.66 -5.46
C THR A 39 5.23 -15.73 -4.82
N ASP A 40 4.17 -15.39 -5.56
CA ASP A 40 3.08 -14.59 -4.99
C ASP A 40 2.48 -15.24 -3.75
N GLU A 41 2.32 -16.57 -3.76
CA GLU A 41 1.79 -17.33 -2.62
C GLU A 41 2.69 -17.25 -1.38
N LEU A 42 4.02 -17.23 -1.56
CA LEU A 42 4.97 -17.03 -0.46
C LEU A 42 4.84 -15.62 0.14
N LEU A 43 4.66 -14.61 -0.71
CA LEU A 43 4.39 -13.24 -0.27
C LEU A 43 3.08 -13.18 0.52
N TRP A 44 1.97 -13.68 -0.02
CA TRP A 44 0.66 -13.61 0.62
C TRP A 44 0.65 -14.30 1.98
N LYS A 45 1.30 -15.46 2.07
CA LYS A 45 1.46 -16.18 3.33
C LYS A 45 2.26 -15.36 4.34
N HIS A 46 3.42 -14.82 3.94
CA HIS A 46 4.25 -14.02 4.82
C HIS A 46 3.53 -12.78 5.36
N GLU A 47 2.82 -12.06 4.48
CA GLU A 47 2.07 -10.86 4.84
C GLU A 47 0.90 -11.20 5.78
N TRP A 48 0.23 -12.33 5.56
CA TRP A 48 -0.77 -12.81 6.50
C TRP A 48 -0.17 -13.18 7.86
N GLU A 49 0.93 -13.96 7.89
CA GLU A 49 1.58 -14.37 9.15
C GLU A 49 1.99 -13.16 10.00
N LYS A 50 2.50 -12.11 9.35
CA LYS A 50 3.03 -10.91 10.00
C LYS A 50 1.98 -9.84 10.31
N HIS A 51 0.92 -9.76 9.50
CA HIS A 51 -0.04 -8.65 9.55
C HIS A 51 -1.50 -9.11 9.62
N GLY A 52 -1.89 -10.07 8.79
CA GLY A 52 -3.27 -10.58 8.76
C GLY A 52 -3.68 -11.28 10.04
N TYR A 53 -2.81 -12.15 10.57
CA TYR A 53 -3.05 -12.93 11.78
C TYR A 53 -3.30 -12.04 13.00
N CYS A 54 -2.65 -10.88 13.09
CA CYS A 54 -2.91 -9.91 14.17
C CYS A 54 -4.37 -9.42 14.20
N THR A 55 -5.14 -9.63 13.14
CA THR A 55 -6.54 -9.22 13.03
C THR A 55 -7.49 -10.40 12.86
N SER A 56 -7.01 -11.65 12.84
CA SER A 56 -7.82 -12.83 12.45
C SER A 56 -8.99 -13.13 13.38
N GLU A 57 -8.95 -12.64 14.63
CA GLU A 57 -10.07 -12.76 15.57
C GLU A 57 -11.26 -11.87 15.21
N ILE A 58 -11.03 -10.80 14.44
CA ILE A 58 -12.03 -9.77 14.10
C ILE A 58 -12.32 -9.77 12.60
N VAL A 59 -11.30 -10.00 11.78
CA VAL A 59 -11.36 -10.01 10.32
C VAL A 59 -11.10 -11.45 9.86
N PRO A 60 -12.09 -12.12 9.26
CA PRO A 60 -11.88 -13.44 8.67
C PRO A 60 -10.76 -13.42 7.62
N ASP A 61 -9.98 -14.49 7.51
CA ASP A 61 -8.82 -14.55 6.59
C ASP A 61 -9.21 -14.23 5.14
N VAL A 62 -10.37 -14.69 4.67
CA VAL A 62 -10.90 -14.37 3.33
C VAL A 62 -11.10 -12.86 3.16
N GLU A 63 -11.64 -12.20 4.20
CA GLU A 63 -11.87 -10.75 4.20
C GLU A 63 -10.57 -9.95 4.29
N TYR A 64 -9.53 -10.49 4.93
CA TYR A 64 -8.20 -9.88 4.90
C TYR A 64 -7.67 -9.76 3.46
N PHE A 65 -7.75 -10.84 2.67
CA PHE A 65 -7.31 -10.83 1.27
C PHE A 65 -8.23 -10.00 0.36
N ASN A 66 -9.55 -10.09 0.54
CA ASN A 66 -10.51 -9.23 -0.17
C ASN A 66 -10.29 -7.75 0.17
N GLY A 67 -9.93 -7.44 1.42
CA GLY A 67 -9.59 -6.12 1.91
C GLY A 67 -8.31 -5.54 1.31
N ALA A 68 -7.45 -6.34 0.68
CA ALA A 68 -6.35 -5.86 -0.14
C ALA A 68 -6.78 -5.62 -1.60
N ILE A 69 -7.55 -6.53 -2.19
CA ILE A 69 -8.00 -6.44 -3.59
C ILE A 69 -8.97 -5.28 -3.81
N THR A 70 -9.97 -5.14 -2.94
CA THR A 70 -11.05 -4.15 -3.09
C THR A 70 -10.54 -2.70 -3.20
N PRO A 71 -9.71 -2.20 -2.28
CA PRO A 71 -9.12 -0.87 -2.42
C PRO A 71 -8.16 -0.77 -3.60
N ALA A 72 -7.38 -1.81 -3.92
CA ALA A 72 -6.48 -1.81 -5.07
C ALA A 72 -7.26 -1.63 -6.39
N ARG A 73 -8.41 -2.30 -6.55
CA ARG A 73 -9.32 -2.12 -7.68
C ARG A 73 -9.81 -0.68 -7.81
N ARG A 74 -10.16 -0.04 -6.69
CA ARG A 74 -10.59 1.38 -6.68
C ARG A 74 -9.46 2.33 -7.09
N LEU A 75 -8.22 1.95 -6.87
CA LEU A 75 -7.02 2.71 -7.22
C LEU A 75 -6.44 2.39 -8.61
N ILE A 76 -7.10 1.54 -9.41
CA ILE A 76 -6.56 1.06 -10.71
C ILE A 76 -6.16 2.19 -11.67
N ASN A 77 -6.86 3.33 -11.62
CA ASN A 77 -6.58 4.48 -12.47
C ASN A 77 -5.63 5.50 -11.84
N MET A 78 -5.11 5.27 -10.62
CA MET A 78 -4.28 6.23 -9.88
C MET A 78 -3.09 6.70 -10.71
N LEU A 79 -2.34 5.79 -11.33
CA LEU A 79 -1.15 6.14 -12.11
C LEU A 79 -1.52 6.99 -13.34
N LYS A 80 -2.66 6.71 -13.97
CA LYS A 80 -3.18 7.51 -15.09
C LYS A 80 -3.53 8.91 -14.61
N THR A 81 -4.29 9.03 -13.53
CA THR A 81 -4.67 10.33 -12.91
C THR A 81 -3.44 11.16 -12.53
N LEU A 82 -2.41 10.52 -11.95
CA LEU A 82 -1.15 11.19 -11.61
C LEU A 82 -0.45 11.74 -12.85
N LYS A 83 -0.36 10.95 -13.93
CA LYS A 83 0.25 11.40 -15.20
C LYS A 83 -0.51 12.56 -15.82
N GLU A 84 -1.84 12.48 -15.88
CA GLU A 84 -2.71 13.53 -16.44
C GLU A 84 -2.61 14.86 -15.68
N GLY A 85 -2.29 14.81 -14.38
CA GLY A 85 -2.06 16.00 -13.56
C GLY A 85 -0.58 16.37 -13.37
N GLU A 86 0.32 15.89 -14.23
CA GLU A 86 1.76 16.19 -14.20
C GLU A 86 2.49 15.79 -12.90
N MET A 87 1.92 14.84 -12.16
CA MET A 87 2.43 14.22 -10.92
C MET A 87 2.86 12.76 -11.14
N GLY A 88 3.00 12.33 -12.39
CA GLY A 88 3.38 10.99 -12.76
C GLY A 88 4.89 10.73 -12.68
N PRO A 89 5.34 9.51 -13.06
CA PRO A 89 6.75 9.17 -13.08
C PRO A 89 7.57 10.05 -14.04
N THR A 90 8.68 10.61 -13.58
CA THR A 90 9.61 11.43 -14.36
C THR A 90 10.97 11.54 -13.67
N ASN A 91 12.05 11.60 -14.47
CA ASN A 91 13.41 11.85 -13.99
C ASN A 91 13.84 13.32 -14.16
N HIS A 92 12.96 14.18 -14.67
CA HIS A 92 13.28 15.57 -15.05
C HIS A 92 12.64 16.62 -14.13
N LYS A 93 11.72 16.20 -13.27
CA LYS A 93 10.99 17.06 -12.34
C LYS A 93 11.01 16.40 -10.97
N ALA A 94 11.22 17.22 -9.95
CA ALA A 94 11.08 16.79 -8.59
C ALA A 94 9.78 17.38 -8.00
N TYR A 95 9.13 16.59 -7.16
CA TYR A 95 7.92 16.93 -6.45
C TYR A 95 8.22 17.27 -4.99
N THR A 96 7.23 17.81 -4.28
CA THR A 96 7.23 17.75 -2.82
C THR A 96 6.30 16.63 -2.36
N VAL A 97 6.60 16.06 -1.19
CA VAL A 97 5.68 15.09 -0.55
C VAL A 97 4.31 15.72 -0.28
N THR A 98 4.27 17.01 0.06
CA THR A 98 3.03 17.75 0.31
C THR A 98 2.18 17.84 -0.96
N ASP A 99 2.76 18.25 -2.09
CA ASP A 99 2.01 18.36 -3.36
C ASP A 99 1.45 17.01 -3.80
N MET A 100 2.23 15.94 -3.64
CA MET A 100 1.80 14.59 -4.00
C MET A 100 0.67 14.09 -3.09
N LYS A 101 0.76 14.32 -1.78
CA LYS A 101 -0.34 14.04 -0.84
C LYS A 101 -1.60 14.78 -1.22
N THR A 102 -1.52 16.10 -1.39
CA THR A 102 -2.65 16.94 -1.80
C THR A 102 -3.28 16.45 -3.09
N PHE A 103 -2.47 16.18 -4.11
CA PHE A 103 -2.97 15.66 -5.38
C PHE A 103 -3.67 14.31 -5.23
N ILE A 104 -3.11 13.38 -4.45
CA ILE A 104 -3.72 12.07 -4.19
C ILE A 104 -5.07 12.26 -3.47
N SER A 105 -5.13 13.06 -2.41
CA SER A 105 -6.36 13.33 -1.67
C SER A 105 -7.45 13.93 -2.57
N GLU A 106 -7.12 14.99 -3.30
CA GLU A 106 -8.10 15.76 -4.08
C GLU A 106 -8.49 15.10 -5.41
N ARG A 107 -7.56 14.43 -6.09
CA ARG A 107 -7.75 13.94 -7.47
C ARG A 107 -7.91 12.44 -7.57
N VAL A 108 -7.21 11.67 -6.73
CA VAL A 108 -7.29 10.21 -6.71
C VAL A 108 -8.41 9.76 -5.80
N LEU A 109 -8.41 10.20 -4.54
CA LEU A 109 -9.42 9.84 -3.54
C LEU A 109 -10.68 10.69 -3.63
N LYS A 110 -10.58 11.88 -4.25
CA LYS A 110 -11.67 12.86 -4.37
C LYS A 110 -12.24 13.29 -3.02
N ASP A 111 -11.38 13.33 -2.00
CA ASP A 111 -11.71 13.79 -0.66
C ASP A 111 -10.50 14.49 -0.04
N LYS A 112 -10.59 15.82 0.10
CA LYS A 112 -9.55 16.67 0.68
C LYS A 112 -9.31 16.44 2.17
N ASN A 113 -10.20 15.71 2.86
CA ASN A 113 -10.09 15.44 4.30
C ASN A 113 -9.33 14.14 4.61
N ILE A 114 -8.96 13.37 3.59
CA ILE A 114 -8.19 12.13 3.76
C ILE A 114 -6.72 12.42 3.53
N ASP A 115 -5.88 12.34 4.58
CA ASP A 115 -4.43 12.33 4.41
C ASP A 115 -3.91 10.90 4.14
N VAL A 116 -2.91 10.79 3.27
CA VAL A 116 -2.20 9.55 2.98
C VAL A 116 -0.78 9.62 3.53
N TYR A 117 -0.14 8.48 3.76
CA TYR A 117 1.27 8.45 4.12
C TYR A 117 2.13 8.13 2.90
N ILE A 118 3.20 8.90 2.67
CA ILE A 118 4.18 8.65 1.62
C ILE A 118 5.46 8.16 2.28
N SER A 119 5.97 7.03 1.82
CA SER A 119 7.30 6.52 2.16
C SER A 119 8.28 6.88 1.06
N CYS A 120 9.45 7.36 1.48
CA CYS A 120 10.54 7.72 0.57
C CYS A 120 11.83 6.99 0.95
N GLU A 121 12.64 6.72 -0.06
CA GLU A 121 13.99 6.18 0.06
C GLU A 121 15.01 7.24 -0.34
N ARG A 122 16.15 7.31 0.35
CA ARG A 122 17.18 8.30 0.04
C ARG A 122 17.87 7.92 -1.27
N ALA A 123 17.82 8.82 -2.25
CA ALA A 123 18.51 8.65 -3.53
C ALA A 123 19.93 9.26 -3.47
N SER A 124 20.04 10.45 -2.88
CA SER A 124 21.31 11.17 -2.69
C SER A 124 21.26 12.05 -1.43
N SER A 125 22.22 12.96 -1.27
CA SER A 125 22.22 13.91 -0.15
C SER A 125 20.96 14.79 -0.12
N SER A 126 20.44 15.17 -1.30
CA SER A 126 19.35 16.14 -1.46
C SER A 126 18.10 15.62 -2.17
N TYR A 127 18.11 14.38 -2.68
CA TYR A 127 16.98 13.78 -3.42
C TYR A 127 16.48 12.48 -2.78
N PHE A 128 15.20 12.21 -2.97
CA PHE A 128 14.51 11.03 -2.45
C PHE A 128 13.69 10.37 -3.54
N PHE A 129 13.71 9.04 -3.61
CA PHE A 129 12.78 8.28 -4.45
C PHE A 129 11.47 8.01 -3.71
N LEU A 130 10.35 8.18 -4.40
CA LEU A 130 9.06 7.67 -3.96
C LEU A 130 9.14 6.14 -3.88
N LYS A 131 8.88 5.57 -2.69
CA LYS A 131 8.94 4.12 -2.47
C LYS A 131 7.55 3.50 -2.36
N GLN A 132 6.71 4.02 -1.47
CA GLN A 132 5.36 3.50 -1.23
C GLN A 132 4.39 4.64 -0.93
N ILE A 133 3.13 4.46 -1.33
CA ILE A 133 2.01 5.28 -0.89
C ILE A 133 1.12 4.38 -0.03
N HIS A 134 0.85 4.81 1.19
CA HIS A 134 0.03 4.09 2.14
C HIS A 134 -1.31 4.80 2.29
N PHE A 135 -2.35 4.06 1.94
CA PHE A 135 -3.74 4.42 2.18
C PHE A 135 -4.21 3.76 3.46
N CYS A 136 -5.02 4.45 4.25
CA CYS A 136 -5.60 3.89 5.46
C CYS A 136 -7.07 3.58 5.23
N LEU A 137 -7.52 2.46 5.80
CA LEU A 137 -8.89 2.00 5.73
C LEU A 137 -9.50 1.99 7.12
N ASP A 138 -10.82 2.08 7.17
CA ASP A 138 -11.57 1.77 8.37
C ASP A 138 -11.45 0.29 8.74
N LYS A 139 -11.96 -0.07 9.93
CA LYS A 139 -11.89 -1.46 10.42
C LYS A 139 -12.69 -2.44 9.55
N SER A 140 -13.59 -1.95 8.70
CA SER A 140 -14.34 -2.78 7.75
C SER A 140 -13.57 -3.05 6.45
N LEU A 141 -12.37 -2.49 6.29
CA LEU A 141 -11.50 -2.62 5.10
C LEU A 141 -12.12 -2.09 3.80
N ASN A 142 -13.17 -1.28 3.89
CA ASN A 142 -13.95 -0.83 2.72
C ASN A 142 -13.88 0.67 2.49
N THR A 143 -13.59 1.47 3.52
CA THR A 143 -13.64 2.94 3.41
C THR A 143 -12.27 3.53 3.61
N PHE A 144 -11.79 4.33 2.64
CA PHE A 144 -10.59 5.12 2.84
C PHE A 144 -10.84 6.17 3.93
N ILE A 145 -9.94 6.24 4.90
CA ILE A 145 -9.96 7.22 5.98
C ILE A 145 -8.61 7.93 6.05
N SER A 146 -8.58 9.11 6.67
CA SER A 146 -7.32 9.79 6.91
C SER A 146 -6.38 8.90 7.73
N CYS A 147 -5.15 8.75 7.25
CA CYS A 147 -4.14 8.03 8.00
C CYS A 147 -3.85 8.72 9.33
N PRO A 148 -3.69 7.95 10.42
CA PRO A 148 -3.34 8.52 11.71
C PRO A 148 -1.96 9.17 11.65
N LYS A 149 -1.79 10.28 12.38
CA LYS A 149 -0.49 10.97 12.49
C LYS A 149 0.50 10.06 13.22
N SER A 150 1.37 9.39 12.48
CA SER A 150 2.37 8.46 13.06
C SER A 150 3.61 9.22 13.55
N THR A 151 4.04 8.91 14.78
CA THR A 151 5.34 9.30 15.36
C THR A 151 6.48 8.32 15.02
N ALA A 152 6.19 7.17 14.40
CA ALA A 152 7.18 6.29 13.74
C ALA A 152 7.31 6.56 12.22
N THR A 153 8.53 6.68 11.71
CA THR A 153 8.80 6.99 10.29
C THR A 153 8.97 5.70 9.49
N ARG A 154 8.11 5.45 8.50
CA ARG A 154 8.34 4.40 7.49
C ARG A 154 9.16 5.01 6.34
N GLY A 155 10.44 5.30 6.60
CA GLY A 155 11.33 6.00 5.66
C GLY A 155 11.31 7.53 5.82
N TYR A 156 11.81 8.26 4.83
CA TYR A 156 12.07 9.71 4.95
C TYR A 156 10.86 10.61 4.69
N GLY A 157 9.67 10.07 4.39
CA GLY A 157 8.50 10.84 3.93
C GLY A 157 7.74 11.64 5.00
N ARG A 158 8.41 12.08 6.08
CA ARG A 158 7.81 12.96 7.09
C ARG A 158 8.03 14.43 6.75
N GLY A 159 6.98 15.23 6.91
CA GLY A 159 7.03 16.66 6.67
C GLY A 159 7.11 17.00 5.18
N ASN A 160 7.46 18.25 4.88
CA ASN A 160 7.61 18.72 3.51
C ASN A 160 8.98 18.30 2.97
N VAL A 161 9.13 17.03 2.58
CA VAL A 161 10.34 16.56 1.92
C VAL A 161 10.38 17.17 0.51
N PRO A 162 11.32 18.09 0.22
CA PRO A 162 11.50 18.60 -1.12
C PRO A 162 12.24 17.55 -1.97
N ASN A 163 12.25 17.74 -3.29
CA ASN A 163 13.06 16.96 -4.22
C ASN A 163 12.71 15.45 -4.28
N LEU A 164 11.41 15.14 -4.19
CA LEU A 164 10.88 13.79 -4.37
C LEU A 164 10.87 13.43 -5.86
N ILE A 165 11.58 12.36 -6.23
CA ILE A 165 11.59 11.79 -7.58
C ILE A 165 10.59 10.63 -7.61
N PHE A 166 9.66 10.66 -8.58
CA PHE A 166 8.86 9.50 -8.93
C PHE A 166 9.53 8.81 -10.12
N PRO A 167 10.32 7.73 -9.91
CA PRO A 167 11.14 7.14 -10.96
C PRO A 167 10.29 6.50 -12.07
N THR A 168 10.75 6.63 -13.33
CA THR A 168 10.04 6.10 -14.52
C THR A 168 10.15 4.59 -14.70
N ARG A 169 11.22 3.98 -14.16
CA ARG A 169 11.54 2.55 -14.08
C ARG A 169 12.56 2.33 -12.98
#